data_AF-A0A7S3IV53-F1
#
_entry.id   AF-A0A7S3IV53-F1
#
_cell.length_a   1.000
_cell.length_b   1.000
_cell.length_c   1.000
_cell.angle_alpha   90.00
_cell.angle_beta   90.00
_cell.angle_gamma   90.00
#
_symmetry.space_group_name_H-M   'P 1'
#
loop_
_entity.id
_entity.type
_entity.pdbx_description
1 polymer ?
#
loop_
_entity_poly.entity_id
_entity_poly.type
_entity_poly.pdbx_seq_one_letter_code
_entity_poly.pdbx_strand_id
1 'polypeptide(L)'
;MNTMTGYELIHKPQLFNYTALGRQQEREALLGKTPTANGSSPTLTTAGDTVAKKINPTSHWQSTYKNVVQTTTSQDRIVSRRPTWSINRVAYSSGRGIYKTEFQESIGQHGHNPRNVLPHEASAMPQKQDELTVGTSKVTSHIPGYNGFIPAIDINEQAVGQSKGEKARQTIIKQNIVENYNVKVPGYLGHKPMSVVNDRGDARGQCLSTAGEKFC
;
A
#
# COMPACT_ATOMS: atom_id res chain seq x y z
N MET A 1 -48.97 -14.35 -26.70
CA MET A 1 -50.40 -14.06 -26.85
C MET A 1 -51.05 -15.29 -27.45
N ASN A 2 -52.11 -15.82 -26.83
CA ASN A 2 -52.85 -16.95 -27.39
C ASN A 2 -53.48 -16.50 -28.73
N THR A 3 -53.08 -17.11 -29.83
CA THR A 3 -53.35 -16.64 -31.20
C THR A 3 -54.80 -16.83 -31.65
N MET A 4 -55.57 -17.66 -30.95
CA MET A 4 -56.96 -17.96 -31.29
C MET A 4 -57.96 -16.85 -30.91
N THR A 5 -57.75 -16.16 -29.78
CA THR A 5 -58.68 -15.11 -29.32
C THR A 5 -58.64 -13.84 -30.17
N GLY A 6 -57.54 -13.56 -30.86
CA GLY A 6 -57.44 -12.45 -31.80
C GLY A 6 -58.19 -12.70 -33.12
N TYR A 7 -58.25 -13.96 -33.58
CA TYR A 7 -58.93 -14.32 -34.82
C TYR A 7 -60.45 -14.16 -34.71
N GLU A 8 -61.04 -14.56 -33.57
CA GLU A 8 -62.48 -14.45 -33.34
C GLU A 8 -62.97 -13.00 -33.29
N LEU A 9 -62.19 -12.10 -32.70
CA LEU A 9 -62.49 -10.66 -32.65
C LEU A 9 -62.57 -10.05 -34.06
N ILE A 10 -61.68 -10.46 -34.97
CA ILE A 10 -61.57 -9.90 -36.32
C ILE A 10 -62.61 -10.50 -37.27
N HIS A 11 -62.84 -11.81 -37.19
CA HIS A 11 -63.64 -12.52 -38.20
C HIS A 11 -65.06 -12.87 -37.77
N LYS A 12 -65.35 -12.97 -36.46
CA LYS A 12 -66.70 -13.30 -35.94
C LYS A 12 -66.99 -12.53 -34.65
N PRO A 13 -67.17 -11.20 -34.73
CA PRO A 13 -67.25 -10.32 -33.55
C PRO A 13 -68.42 -10.66 -32.62
N GLN A 14 -69.52 -11.22 -33.14
CA GLN A 14 -70.65 -11.64 -32.31
C GLN A 14 -70.31 -12.79 -31.34
N LEU A 15 -69.35 -13.65 -31.70
CA LEU A 15 -68.90 -14.74 -30.84
C LEU A 15 -67.90 -14.26 -29.78
N PHE A 16 -67.18 -13.17 -30.04
CA PHE A 16 -66.19 -12.62 -29.12
C PHE A 16 -66.80 -12.22 -27.78
N ASN A 17 -68.03 -11.69 -27.78
CA ASN A 17 -68.74 -11.30 -26.55
C ASN A 17 -69.05 -12.50 -25.64
N TYR A 18 -68.99 -13.74 -26.14
CA TYR A 18 -69.17 -14.94 -25.33
C TYR A 18 -67.86 -15.50 -24.76
N THR A 19 -66.71 -14.97 -25.18
CA THR A 19 -65.40 -15.34 -24.62
C THR A 19 -65.21 -14.74 -23.22
N ALA A 20 -64.29 -15.30 -22.43
CA ALA A 20 -64.01 -14.78 -21.10
C ALA A 20 -63.56 -13.31 -21.12
N LEU A 21 -62.79 -12.91 -22.13
CA LEU A 21 -62.29 -11.54 -22.31
C LEU A 21 -63.39 -10.58 -22.76
N GLY A 22 -64.25 -10.98 -23.73
CA GLY A 22 -65.36 -10.15 -24.19
C GLY A 22 -66.38 -9.85 -23.07
N ARG A 23 -66.75 -10.85 -22.27
CA ARG A 23 -67.66 -10.68 -21.11
C ARG A 23 -67.07 -9.79 -20.02
N GLN A 24 -65.75 -9.81 -19.87
CA GLN A 24 -65.06 -8.97 -18.88
C GLN A 24 -65.08 -7.50 -19.32
N GLN A 25 -64.88 -7.22 -20.61
CA GLN A 25 -65.00 -5.87 -21.18
C GLN A 25 -66.43 -5.32 -21.11
N GLU A 26 -67.46 -6.12 -21.39
CA GLU A 26 -68.86 -5.67 -21.26
C GLU A 26 -69.24 -5.39 -19.79
N ARG A 27 -68.78 -6.22 -18.83
CA ARG A 27 -69.01 -5.97 -17.40
C ARG A 27 -68.36 -4.68 -16.91
N GLU A 28 -67.14 -4.39 -17.38
CA GLU A 28 -66.43 -3.17 -17.00
C GLU A 28 -67.08 -1.90 -17.59
N ALA A 29 -67.66 -1.99 -18.80
CA ALA A 29 -68.39 -0.90 -19.43
C ALA A 29 -69.72 -0.55 -18.71
N LEU A 30 -70.45 -1.55 -18.22
CA LEU A 30 -71.72 -1.36 -17.48
C LEU A 30 -71.54 -0.74 -16.08
N LEU A 31 -70.36 -0.89 -15.48
CA LEU A 31 -70.02 -0.34 -14.15
C LEU A 31 -69.47 1.09 -14.20
N GLY A 32 -69.48 1.75 -15.36
CA GLY A 32 -69.11 3.16 -15.51
C GLY A 32 -67.66 3.50 -15.15
N LYS A 33 -66.79 2.50 -14.98
CA LYS A 33 -65.36 2.71 -14.76
C LYS A 33 -64.70 2.96 -16.11
N THR A 34 -64.38 4.22 -16.38
CA THR A 34 -63.49 4.58 -17.48
C THR A 34 -62.10 3.99 -17.23
N PRO A 35 -61.54 3.19 -18.16
CA PRO A 35 -60.21 2.64 -17.99
C PRO A 35 -59.19 3.78 -18.07
N THR A 36 -58.38 3.89 -17.01
CA THR A 36 -57.22 4.77 -16.95
C THR A 36 -56.32 4.52 -18.14
N ALA A 37 -55.98 5.62 -18.81
CA ALA A 37 -55.20 5.77 -20.03
C ALA A 37 -54.00 4.81 -20.17
N ASN A 38 -54.24 3.58 -20.62
CA ASN A 38 -53.27 2.68 -21.26
C ASN A 38 -53.93 1.46 -21.93
N GLY A 39 -55.21 1.58 -22.30
CA GLY A 39 -55.94 0.54 -23.01
C GLY A 39 -56.90 1.19 -24.00
N SER A 40 -56.37 1.66 -25.13
CA SER A 40 -57.19 2.10 -26.25
C SER A 40 -58.03 0.93 -26.76
N SER A 41 -59.36 1.05 -26.70
CA SER A 41 -60.26 0.25 -27.54
C SER A 41 -59.74 0.25 -28.98
N PRO A 42 -59.79 -0.89 -29.70
CA PRO A 42 -59.43 -0.91 -31.10
C PRO A 42 -60.56 -0.23 -31.88
N THR A 43 -60.55 1.10 -31.93
CA THR A 43 -61.34 1.84 -32.89
C THR A 43 -60.77 1.50 -34.25
N LEU A 44 -61.60 0.89 -35.12
CA LEU A 44 -61.28 0.63 -36.52
C LEU A 44 -61.05 1.97 -37.23
N THR A 45 -59.83 2.47 -37.13
CA THR A 45 -59.37 3.62 -37.92
C THR A 45 -59.07 3.12 -39.33
N THR A 46 -59.38 3.96 -40.32
CA THR A 46 -59.19 3.74 -41.77
C THR A 46 -57.72 3.69 -42.20
N ALA A 47 -56.80 3.45 -41.26
CA ALA A 47 -55.40 3.19 -41.50
C ALA A 47 -55.20 1.67 -41.33
N GLY A 48 -55.04 0.97 -42.45
CA GLY A 48 -54.91 -0.49 -42.49
C GLY A 48 -53.83 -1.02 -41.54
N ASP A 49 -53.98 -2.30 -41.16
CA ASP A 49 -53.14 -3.10 -40.25
C ASP A 49 -51.78 -2.47 -39.93
N THR A 50 -51.74 -1.64 -38.89
CA THR A 50 -50.48 -1.05 -38.44
C THR A 50 -49.64 -2.14 -37.79
N VAL A 51 -48.74 -2.72 -38.57
CA VAL A 51 -47.66 -3.60 -38.09
C VAL A 51 -46.92 -2.92 -36.94
N ALA A 52 -46.67 -3.67 -35.86
CA ALA A 52 -45.96 -3.17 -34.69
C ALA A 52 -44.62 -2.54 -35.09
N LYS A 53 -44.50 -1.22 -35.01
CA LYS A 53 -43.35 -0.42 -35.51
C LYS A 53 -41.98 -0.80 -34.94
N LYS A 54 -41.93 -1.66 -33.90
CA LYS A 54 -40.72 -2.11 -33.22
C LYS A 54 -40.37 -3.58 -33.47
N ILE A 55 -41.14 -4.30 -34.29
CA ILE A 55 -40.84 -5.69 -34.65
C ILE A 55 -40.23 -5.69 -36.03
N ASN A 56 -39.02 -6.24 -36.17
CA ASN A 56 -38.38 -6.37 -37.46
C ASN A 56 -39.25 -7.29 -38.33
N PRO A 57 -39.80 -6.83 -39.47
CA PRO A 57 -40.85 -7.56 -40.20
C PRO A 57 -40.39 -8.94 -40.67
N THR A 58 -39.08 -9.17 -40.75
CA THR A 58 -38.48 -10.43 -41.17
C THR A 58 -38.25 -11.43 -40.04
N SER A 59 -38.51 -11.08 -38.78
CA SER A 59 -38.17 -11.91 -37.62
C SER A 59 -38.88 -13.27 -37.59
N HIS A 60 -40.02 -13.42 -38.25
CA HIS A 60 -40.81 -14.65 -38.24
C HIS A 60 -40.42 -15.67 -39.35
N TRP A 61 -39.54 -15.30 -40.29
CA TRP A 61 -39.06 -16.17 -41.37
C TRP A 61 -37.54 -16.15 -41.56
N GLN A 62 -36.80 -15.54 -40.64
CA GLN A 62 -35.34 -15.62 -40.64
C GLN A 62 -34.86 -17.02 -40.22
N SER A 63 -33.84 -17.53 -40.92
CA SER A 63 -33.22 -18.79 -40.53
C SER A 63 -32.51 -18.64 -39.18
N THR A 64 -32.57 -19.69 -38.37
CA THR A 64 -31.88 -19.77 -37.08
C THR A 64 -30.38 -19.51 -37.23
N TYR A 65 -29.78 -19.99 -38.31
CA TYR A 65 -28.37 -19.76 -38.64
C TYR A 65 -28.04 -18.27 -38.79
N LYS A 66 -28.85 -17.50 -39.53
CA LYS A 66 -28.62 -16.07 -39.74
C LYS A 66 -28.71 -15.27 -38.44
N ASN A 67 -29.61 -15.68 -37.55
CA ASN A 67 -29.77 -15.06 -36.24
C ASN A 67 -28.53 -15.33 -35.35
N VAL A 68 -28.07 -16.58 -35.28
CA VAL A 68 -26.86 -16.96 -34.52
C VAL A 68 -25.62 -16.22 -35.05
N VAL A 69 -25.38 -16.22 -36.36
CA VAL A 69 -24.23 -15.52 -36.96
C VAL A 69 -24.28 -14.03 -36.66
N GLN A 70 -25.45 -13.40 -36.74
CA GLN A 70 -25.60 -11.98 -36.43
C GLN A 70 -25.33 -11.69 -34.95
N THR A 71 -25.72 -12.57 -34.02
CA THR A 71 -25.36 -12.41 -32.60
C THR A 71 -23.86 -12.55 -32.37
N THR A 72 -23.17 -13.46 -33.05
CA THR A 72 -21.72 -13.64 -32.88
C THR A 72 -20.90 -12.53 -33.54
N THR A 73 -21.35 -12.01 -34.69
CA THR A 73 -20.67 -10.93 -35.42
C THR A 73 -20.94 -9.53 -34.86
N SER A 74 -22.06 -9.35 -34.14
CA SER A 74 -22.37 -8.11 -33.42
C SER A 74 -21.77 -8.01 -32.02
N GLN A 75 -21.19 -9.10 -31.49
CA GLN A 75 -20.43 -9.04 -30.25
C GLN A 75 -19.14 -8.25 -30.44
N ASP A 76 -18.86 -7.34 -29.51
CA ASP A 76 -17.60 -6.58 -29.51
C ASP A 76 -16.41 -7.53 -29.41
N ARG A 77 -15.51 -7.42 -30.39
CA ARG A 77 -14.29 -8.22 -30.42
C ARG A 77 -13.38 -7.80 -29.26
N ILE A 78 -13.18 -8.69 -28.30
CA ILE A 78 -12.16 -8.53 -27.26
C ILE A 78 -10.79 -8.71 -27.92
N VAL A 79 -10.14 -7.59 -28.25
CA VAL A 79 -8.77 -7.60 -28.76
C VAL A 79 -7.84 -7.83 -27.57
N SER A 80 -7.07 -8.93 -27.59
CA SER A 80 -6.06 -9.19 -26.58
C SER A 80 -5.04 -8.04 -26.56
N ARG A 81 -4.83 -7.44 -25.38
CA ARG A 81 -3.79 -6.44 -25.16
C ARG A 81 -2.61 -7.07 -24.46
N ARG A 82 -1.41 -6.59 -24.80
CA ARG A 82 -0.17 -6.98 -24.13
C ARG A 82 -0.28 -6.65 -22.63
N PRO A 83 0.10 -7.57 -21.73
CA PRO A 83 0.04 -7.31 -20.29
C PRO A 83 1.05 -6.25 -19.87
N THR A 84 0.68 -5.40 -18.92
CA THR A 84 1.44 -4.21 -18.50
C THR A 84 2.84 -4.53 -17.99
N TRP A 85 3.04 -5.67 -17.33
CA TRP A 85 4.35 -6.12 -16.83
C TRP A 85 5.36 -6.45 -17.94
N SER A 86 4.89 -6.67 -19.17
CA SER A 86 5.77 -6.95 -20.30
C SER A 86 6.22 -5.69 -21.03
N ILE A 87 5.68 -4.52 -20.69
CA ILE A 87 6.14 -3.24 -21.26
C ILE A 87 7.48 -2.88 -20.59
N ASN A 88 8.55 -2.76 -21.37
CA ASN A 88 9.83 -2.29 -20.87
C ASN A 88 9.64 -0.90 -20.25
N ARG A 89 9.94 -0.76 -18.96
CA ARG A 89 9.95 0.55 -18.32
C ARG A 89 11.09 1.38 -18.91
N VAL A 90 10.82 2.65 -19.20
CA VAL A 90 11.87 3.60 -19.58
C VAL A 90 12.87 3.63 -18.43
N ALA A 91 14.17 3.49 -18.73
CA ALA A 91 15.21 3.61 -17.73
C ALA A 91 15.12 5.00 -17.09
N TYR A 92 15.32 5.07 -15.77
CA TYR A 92 15.36 6.35 -15.07
C TYR A 92 16.43 7.23 -15.71
N SER A 93 16.05 8.43 -16.15
CA SER A 93 17.00 9.45 -16.56
C SER A 93 17.55 10.12 -15.30
N SER A 94 18.86 10.05 -15.09
CA SER A 94 19.52 10.90 -14.11
C SER A 94 19.58 12.32 -14.70
N GLY A 95 18.86 13.26 -14.10
CA GLY A 95 19.06 14.67 -14.41
C GLY A 95 20.47 15.10 -14.03
N ARG A 96 20.99 16.17 -14.65
CA ARG A 96 22.12 16.89 -14.05
C ARG A 96 21.62 17.43 -12.72
N GLY A 97 21.98 16.76 -11.63
CA GLY A 97 21.73 17.24 -10.28
C GLY A 97 22.39 18.59 -10.04
N ILE A 98 22.20 19.13 -8.84
CA ILE A 98 22.81 20.38 -8.38
C ILE A 98 24.31 20.16 -8.16
N TYR A 99 25.07 19.92 -9.23
CA TYR A 99 26.51 19.92 -9.20
C TYR A 99 26.95 21.37 -9.01
N LYS A 100 27.55 21.64 -7.86
CA LYS A 100 28.20 22.93 -7.63
C LYS A 100 29.50 22.92 -8.40
N THR A 101 29.84 24.07 -8.98
CA THR A 101 31.20 24.26 -9.48
C THR A 101 32.17 24.31 -8.31
N GLU A 102 33.44 23.95 -8.52
CA GLU A 102 34.48 24.03 -7.47
C GLU A 102 34.55 25.43 -6.82
N PHE A 103 34.30 26.48 -7.61
CA PHE A 103 34.20 27.85 -7.14
C PHE A 103 33.01 28.04 -6.16
N GLN A 104 31.83 27.53 -6.52
CA GLN A 104 30.64 27.61 -5.67
C GLN A 104 30.78 26.78 -4.39
N GLU A 105 31.58 25.71 -4.39
CA GLU A 105 31.86 24.92 -3.19
C GLU A 105 32.89 25.56 -2.26
N SER A 106 33.87 26.27 -2.81
CA SER A 106 34.96 26.88 -2.03
C SER A 106 34.59 28.26 -1.47
N ILE A 107 33.95 29.11 -2.28
CA ILE A 107 33.66 30.51 -1.94
C ILE A 107 32.18 30.71 -1.61
N GLY A 108 31.31 29.87 -2.15
CA GLY A 108 29.87 29.91 -1.95
C GLY A 108 29.10 30.23 -3.22
N GLN A 109 27.79 30.00 -3.16
CA GLN A 109 26.88 30.30 -4.26
C GLN A 109 26.60 31.80 -4.37
N HIS A 110 25.97 32.21 -5.47
CA HIS A 110 25.53 33.58 -5.63
C HIS A 110 24.60 34.00 -4.48
N GLY A 111 24.90 35.12 -3.83
CA GLY A 111 24.17 35.61 -2.65
C GLY A 111 24.58 34.96 -1.32
N HIS A 112 25.61 34.11 -1.30
CA HIS A 112 26.12 33.52 -0.06
C HIS A 112 26.88 34.56 0.78
N ASN A 113 26.53 34.69 2.06
CA ASN A 113 27.26 35.54 2.99
C ASN A 113 28.36 34.72 3.69
N PRO A 114 29.65 35.03 3.50
CA PRO A 114 30.74 34.27 4.11
C PRO A 114 30.73 34.31 5.64
N ARG A 115 30.11 35.33 6.25
CA ARG A 115 29.99 35.41 7.72
C ARG A 115 29.06 34.35 8.32
N ASN A 116 28.24 33.71 7.51
CA ASN A 116 27.36 32.63 7.98
C ASN A 116 28.13 31.32 8.22
N VAL A 117 29.33 31.16 7.65
CA VAL A 117 30.15 29.94 7.80
C VAL A 117 30.76 29.84 9.20
N LEU A 118 31.13 30.99 9.78
CA LEU A 118 31.69 31.08 11.12
C LEU A 118 31.01 32.23 11.88
N PRO A 119 29.87 31.97 12.55
CA PRO A 119 29.19 33.01 13.32
C PRO A 119 30.01 33.40 14.55
N HIS A 120 29.85 34.62 15.03
CA HIS A 120 30.65 35.16 16.15
C HIS A 120 30.54 34.31 17.43
N GLU A 121 29.38 33.69 17.66
CA GLU A 121 29.09 32.87 18.83
C GLU A 121 29.64 31.43 18.73
N ALA A 122 30.19 31.02 17.56
CA ALA A 122 30.70 29.67 17.39
C ALA A 122 32.00 29.45 18.18
N SER A 123 32.02 28.39 18.99
CA SER A 123 33.20 27.96 19.75
C SER A 123 34.28 27.30 18.85
N ALA A 124 33.86 26.67 17.75
CA ALA A 124 34.75 25.97 16.83
C ALA A 124 34.30 26.14 15.38
N MET A 125 35.26 26.09 14.46
CA MET A 125 34.98 26.08 13.03
C MET A 125 34.44 24.70 12.62
N PRO A 126 33.27 24.62 11.96
CA PRO A 126 32.77 23.35 11.46
C PRO A 126 33.68 22.82 10.35
N GLN A 127 33.98 21.53 10.41
CA GLN A 127 34.73 20.82 9.37
C GLN A 127 33.83 20.69 8.13
N LYS A 128 34.30 21.17 6.98
CA LYS A 128 33.58 21.00 5.70
C LYS A 128 33.54 19.52 5.32
N GLN A 129 32.34 18.99 5.03
CA GLN A 129 32.14 17.62 4.57
C GLN A 129 32.05 17.60 3.04
N ASP A 130 33.13 17.17 2.40
CA ASP A 130 33.22 17.02 0.95
C ASP A 130 33.50 15.55 0.60
N GLU A 131 33.20 15.14 -0.64
CA GLU A 131 33.42 13.76 -1.15
C GLU A 131 34.85 13.24 -0.89
N LEU A 132 35.85 14.14 -0.96
CA LEU A 132 37.25 13.81 -0.71
C LEU A 132 37.61 13.59 0.76
N THR A 133 36.74 14.01 1.68
CA THR A 133 37.02 14.07 3.12
C THR A 133 36.23 13.07 3.96
N VAL A 134 35.11 12.55 3.45
CA VAL A 134 34.20 11.65 4.19
C VAL A 134 34.90 10.37 4.69
N GLY A 135 35.90 9.87 3.98
CA GLY A 135 36.67 8.67 4.37
C GLY A 135 37.83 8.91 5.32
N THR A 136 37.97 10.11 5.89
CA THR A 136 39.14 10.49 6.70
C THR A 136 38.75 10.91 8.11
N SER A 137 39.73 10.97 9.01
CA SER A 137 39.53 11.50 10.36
C SER A 137 39.25 13.01 10.40
N LYS A 138 39.33 13.73 9.27
CA LYS A 138 39.07 15.17 9.19
C LYS A 138 37.64 15.51 9.58
N VAL A 139 36.67 14.76 9.06
CA VAL A 139 35.24 15.04 9.25
C VAL A 139 34.65 14.38 10.50
N THR A 140 35.44 13.53 11.17
CA THR A 140 34.99 12.76 12.32
C THR A 140 35.69 13.24 13.59
N SER A 141 35.16 12.89 14.76
CA SER A 141 35.75 13.23 16.06
C SER A 141 36.86 12.26 16.48
N HIS A 142 37.42 11.51 15.53
CA HIS A 142 38.56 10.64 15.78
C HIS A 142 39.84 11.46 16.00
N ILE A 143 40.79 10.88 16.73
CA ILE A 143 42.10 11.51 16.91
C ILE A 143 42.84 11.60 15.56
N PRO A 144 43.62 12.67 15.33
CA PRO A 144 44.55 12.72 14.21
C PRO A 144 45.49 11.50 14.22
N GLY A 145 45.68 10.86 13.06
CA GLY A 145 46.45 9.62 12.96
C GLY A 145 45.68 8.34 13.33
N TYR A 146 44.36 8.42 13.54
CA TYR A 146 43.52 7.22 13.65
C TYR A 146 43.64 6.36 12.38
N ASN A 147 44.12 5.11 12.56
CA ASN A 147 44.37 4.16 11.48
C ASN A 147 43.25 3.12 11.32
N GLY A 148 42.14 3.25 12.05
CA GLY A 148 41.01 2.34 11.91
C GLY A 148 40.15 2.67 10.69
N PHE A 149 39.24 1.77 10.36
CA PHE A 149 38.33 1.93 9.23
C PHE A 149 37.25 3.00 9.52
N ILE A 150 37.09 3.96 8.61
CA ILE A 150 36.02 4.96 8.63
C ILE A 150 35.12 4.71 7.44
N PRO A 151 33.86 4.26 7.63
CA PRO A 151 32.94 4.04 6.52
C PRO A 151 32.53 5.37 5.88
N ALA A 152 32.77 5.47 4.57
CA ALA A 152 32.38 6.60 3.73
C ALA A 152 31.16 6.26 2.87
N ILE A 153 30.08 5.81 3.52
CA ILE A 153 28.82 5.47 2.86
C ILE A 153 27.70 6.33 3.43
N ASP A 154 26.75 6.74 2.59
CA ASP A 154 25.57 7.53 2.96
C ASP A 154 24.30 6.68 3.15
N ILE A 155 24.37 5.39 2.80
CA ILE A 155 23.21 4.48 2.78
C ILE A 155 22.84 3.97 4.18
N ASN A 156 23.83 3.71 5.04
CA ASN A 156 23.61 3.08 6.35
C ASN A 156 23.80 4.08 7.49
N GLU A 157 22.69 4.55 8.06
CA GLU A 157 22.65 5.50 9.16
C GLU A 157 23.44 5.02 10.40
N GLN A 158 23.37 3.73 10.73
CA GLN A 158 24.08 3.19 11.89
C GLN A 158 25.60 3.25 11.70
N ALA A 159 26.06 2.89 10.51
CA ALA A 159 27.49 2.96 10.17
C ALA A 159 27.99 4.41 10.21
N VAL A 160 27.20 5.35 9.67
CA VAL A 160 27.50 6.79 9.71
C VAL A 160 27.51 7.33 11.14
N GLY A 161 26.54 6.94 11.97
CA GLY A 161 26.49 7.35 13.38
C GLY A 161 27.71 6.88 14.16
N GLN A 162 28.14 5.63 13.95
CA GLN A 162 29.31 5.06 14.60
C GLN A 162 30.63 5.68 14.09
N SER A 163 30.70 6.05 12.80
CA SER A 163 31.92 6.61 12.21
C SER A 163 32.23 8.03 12.66
N LYS A 164 31.26 8.79 13.17
CA LYS A 164 31.51 10.13 13.69
C LYS A 164 32.37 10.13 14.96
N GLY A 165 32.36 9.05 15.75
CA GLY A 165 33.18 8.96 16.96
C GLY A 165 32.83 9.99 18.04
N GLU A 166 31.58 10.47 18.10
CA GLU A 166 31.14 11.52 19.04
C GLU A 166 31.31 11.13 20.52
N LYS A 167 31.18 9.83 20.82
CA LYS A 167 31.31 9.30 22.17
C LYS A 167 32.60 8.50 22.30
N ALA A 168 33.35 8.76 23.37
CA ALA A 168 34.48 7.94 23.75
C ALA A 168 34.05 6.49 23.97
N ARG A 169 34.88 5.54 23.53
CA ARG A 169 34.66 4.11 23.71
C ARG A 169 34.69 3.75 25.20
N GLN A 170 33.67 3.02 25.65
CA GLN A 170 33.49 2.66 27.07
C GLN A 170 34.12 1.31 27.46
N THR A 171 34.57 0.52 26.48
CA THR A 171 34.77 -0.92 26.65
C THR A 171 36.18 -1.38 27.02
N ILE A 172 37.20 -0.51 27.04
CA ILE A 172 38.56 -1.02 26.82
C ILE A 172 39.18 -1.81 27.99
N ILE A 173 38.99 -1.49 29.29
CA ILE A 173 39.77 -2.21 30.34
C ILE A 173 39.02 -2.56 31.65
N LYS A 174 37.90 -1.91 32.01
CA LYS A 174 37.40 -1.99 33.41
C LYS A 174 36.01 -2.58 33.64
N GLN A 175 35.28 -2.98 32.61
CA GLN A 175 33.88 -3.41 32.78
C GLN A 175 33.74 -4.90 33.17
N ASN A 176 34.72 -5.75 32.86
CA ASN A 176 34.74 -7.18 33.24
C ASN A 176 35.81 -7.49 34.32
N ILE A 177 35.94 -6.64 35.33
CA ILE A 177 36.87 -6.87 36.47
C ILE A 177 36.35 -7.95 37.45
N VAL A 178 35.15 -8.50 37.24
CA VAL A 178 34.52 -9.46 38.17
C VAL A 178 35.44 -10.64 38.52
N GLU A 179 36.33 -11.05 37.62
CA GLU A 179 37.29 -12.13 37.90
C GLU A 179 38.40 -11.73 38.88
N ASN A 180 38.83 -10.46 38.86
CA ASN A 180 39.89 -9.89 39.70
C ASN A 180 39.38 -9.35 41.05
N TYR A 181 38.09 -9.02 41.16
CA TYR A 181 37.49 -8.58 42.42
C TYR A 181 37.02 -9.79 43.23
N ASN A 182 37.59 -10.01 44.42
CA ASN A 182 37.19 -11.12 45.28
C ASN A 182 36.18 -10.63 46.33
N VAL A 183 34.96 -11.17 46.28
CA VAL A 183 33.92 -10.92 47.30
C VAL A 183 34.26 -11.63 48.62
N LYS A 184 35.06 -12.70 48.59
CA LYS A 184 35.39 -13.49 49.78
C LYS A 184 36.71 -13.03 50.40
N VAL A 185 36.81 -13.23 51.71
CA VAL A 185 38.04 -12.95 52.45
C VAL A 185 39.22 -13.76 51.89
N PRO A 186 40.43 -13.19 51.84
CA PRO A 186 41.63 -13.94 51.48
C PRO A 186 41.79 -15.19 52.36
N GLY A 187 42.09 -16.33 51.74
CA GLY A 187 42.21 -17.61 52.44
C GLY A 187 40.92 -18.44 52.50
N TYR A 188 39.77 -17.94 52.05
CA TYR A 188 38.58 -18.76 51.87
C TYR A 188 38.81 -19.80 50.76
N LEU A 189 38.81 -21.09 51.11
CA LEU A 189 39.04 -22.22 50.19
C LEU A 189 37.73 -22.87 49.67
N GLY A 190 36.57 -22.25 49.92
CA GLY A 190 35.28 -22.77 49.48
C GLY A 190 35.01 -22.50 47.99
N HIS A 191 33.78 -22.81 47.55
CA HIS A 191 33.38 -22.66 46.16
C HIS A 191 33.37 -21.18 45.72
N LYS A 192 34.14 -20.85 44.67
CA LYS A 192 34.05 -19.59 43.92
C LYS A 192 33.29 -19.85 42.61
N PRO A 193 32.10 -19.27 42.40
CA PRO A 193 31.40 -19.43 41.13
C PRO A 193 32.22 -18.73 40.02
N MET A 194 32.55 -19.47 38.96
CA MET A 194 33.28 -18.93 37.79
C MET A 194 32.36 -18.47 36.66
N SER A 195 31.06 -18.80 36.75
CA SER A 195 30.06 -18.40 35.77
C SER A 195 29.12 -17.36 36.39
N VAL A 196 28.78 -16.33 35.62
CA VAL A 196 27.81 -15.29 36.01
C VAL A 196 26.44 -15.85 36.39
N VAL A 197 26.08 -17.03 35.90
CA VAL A 197 24.81 -17.70 36.24
C VAL A 197 24.80 -18.20 37.69
N ASN A 198 25.99 -18.54 38.21
CA ASN A 198 26.16 -19.08 39.56
C ASN A 198 26.59 -18.00 40.57
N ASP A 199 26.96 -16.81 40.09
CA ASP A 199 27.29 -15.67 40.93
C ASP A 199 26.01 -14.97 41.39
N ARG A 200 25.60 -15.27 42.62
CA ARG A 200 24.43 -14.66 43.27
C ARG A 200 24.82 -13.45 44.14
N GLY A 201 26.04 -12.96 44.03
CA GLY A 201 26.57 -11.89 44.86
C GLY A 201 26.93 -12.37 46.28
N ASP A 202 26.41 -11.70 47.30
CA ASP A 202 26.78 -11.99 48.68
C ASP A 202 26.38 -13.40 49.11
N ALA A 203 27.21 -13.97 50.01
CA ALA A 203 26.85 -15.23 50.63
C ALA A 203 25.56 -15.01 51.42
N ARG A 204 24.53 -15.82 51.14
CA ARG A 204 23.35 -15.89 52.00
C ARG A 204 23.82 -16.23 53.42
N GLY A 205 23.35 -15.48 54.40
CA GLY A 205 23.62 -15.78 55.81
C GLY A 205 23.27 -17.23 56.12
N GLN A 206 24.07 -17.90 56.94
CA GLN A 206 23.85 -19.29 57.30
C GLN A 206 22.51 -19.39 58.05
N CYS A 207 21.46 -19.82 57.34
CA CYS A 207 20.12 -19.94 57.91
C CYS A 207 19.91 -21.25 58.70
N LEU A 208 20.91 -22.13 58.77
CA LEU A 208 20.82 -23.46 59.40
C LEU A 208 21.98 -23.79 60.36
N SER A 209 22.88 -22.84 60.63
CA SER A 209 24.02 -23.03 61.54
C SER A 209 23.83 -22.19 62.79
N THR A 210 24.05 -22.76 63.97
CA THR A 210 24.08 -22.04 65.27
C THR A 210 25.46 -21.44 65.55
N ALA A 211 26.47 -21.76 64.74
CA ALA A 211 27.81 -21.20 64.89
C ALA A 211 27.79 -19.72 64.48
N GLY A 212 27.98 -18.83 65.47
CA GLY A 212 27.93 -17.37 65.29
C GLY A 212 26.77 -16.67 66.00
N GLU A 213 25.78 -17.42 66.51
CA GLU A 213 24.56 -16.88 67.13
C GLU A 213 24.82 -15.98 68.36
N LYS A 214 25.92 -16.20 69.08
CA LYS A 214 26.34 -15.39 70.24
C LYS A 214 27.10 -14.10 69.89
N PHE A 215 27.49 -13.91 68.63
CA PHE A 215 28.29 -12.78 68.17
C PHE A 215 27.49 -11.75 67.36
N CYS A 216 26.19 -12.00 67.14
CA CYS A 216 25.25 -11.10 66.49
C CYS A 216 24.40 -10.34 67.50
#